data_AF-K1YCQ6-F1
#
_entry.id   AF-K1YCQ6-F1
#
_cell.length_a   1.000
_cell.length_b   1.000
_cell.length_c   1.000
_cell.angle_alpha   90.00
_cell.angle_beta   90.00
_cell.angle_gamma   90.00
#
_symmetry.space_group_name_H-M   'P 1'
#
loop_
_entity.id
_entity.type
_entity.pdbx_description
1 polymer ?
#
loop_
_entity_poly.entity_id
_entity_poly.type
_entity_poly.pdbx_seq_one_letter_code
_entity_poly.pdbx_strand_id
1 'polypeptide(L)'
;MINIFTVQAKVHRMQQDVLRPLYTVYPGYEAALHDRLLAETGRAIKIHQGYIEELCRSRLVAMVFKIVKFLGGADRLTEEDFARFTSYVNDGGIEAMVKMLLAADKEQTFAGELRRLPVHVQHNASPMLNKSIGLHEDFITGFFRENYGSLDNTPARLRDNYAETRRFICRLVVLAEENLKPRCS
;
A
#
# COMPACT_ATOMS: atom_id res chain seq x y z
N MET A 1 -16.43 -7.08 -13.85
CA MET A 1 -17.52 -6.08 -13.86
C MET A 1 -17.70 -5.54 -12.45
N ILE A 2 -17.50 -4.25 -12.24
CA ILE A 2 -17.69 -3.59 -10.93
C ILE A 2 -19.17 -3.41 -10.63
N ASN A 3 -19.58 -3.91 -9.47
CA ASN A 3 -20.93 -3.71 -8.94
C ASN A 3 -20.86 -2.80 -7.70
N ILE A 4 -21.48 -1.62 -7.81
CA ILE A 4 -21.51 -0.58 -6.79
C ILE A 4 -22.05 -1.08 -5.43
N PHE A 5 -23.06 -1.95 -5.44
CA PHE A 5 -23.69 -2.48 -4.22
C PHE A 5 -22.77 -3.44 -3.46
N THR A 6 -21.77 -4.01 -4.14
CA THR A 6 -20.80 -4.94 -3.56
C THR A 6 -19.41 -4.32 -3.38
N VAL A 7 -19.21 -3.11 -3.89
CA VAL A 7 -17.90 -2.46 -3.96
C VAL A 7 -17.32 -2.24 -2.57
N GLN A 8 -18.16 -1.82 -1.62
CA GLN A 8 -17.78 -1.61 -0.23
C GLN A 8 -17.31 -2.92 0.42
N ALA A 9 -18.09 -3.99 0.31
CA ALA A 9 -17.75 -5.28 0.90
C ALA A 9 -16.44 -5.84 0.31
N LYS A 10 -16.22 -5.65 -1.00
CA LYS A 10 -14.95 -6.03 -1.64
C LYS A 10 -13.77 -5.21 -1.14
N VAL A 11 -13.90 -3.87 -1.06
CA VAL A 11 -12.85 -2.99 -0.54
C VAL A 11 -12.51 -3.37 0.91
N HIS A 12 -13.52 -3.58 1.75
CA HIS A 12 -13.30 -3.97 3.14
C HIS A 12 -12.56 -5.31 3.24
N ARG A 13 -12.98 -6.31 2.45
CA ARG A 13 -12.29 -7.61 2.41
C ARG A 13 -10.83 -7.47 1.97
N MET A 14 -10.57 -6.67 0.94
CA MET A 14 -9.21 -6.40 0.48
C MET A 14 -8.35 -5.77 1.58
N GLN A 15 -8.89 -4.78 2.29
CA GLN A 15 -8.19 -4.16 3.41
C GLN A 15 -7.85 -5.21 4.48
N GLN A 16 -8.82 -6.04 4.89
CA GLN A 16 -8.58 -7.10 5.85
C GLN A 16 -7.49 -8.08 5.37
N ASP A 17 -7.59 -8.56 4.13
CA ASP A 17 -6.62 -9.52 3.58
C ASP A 17 -5.19 -8.95 3.51
N VAL A 18 -5.05 -7.67 3.15
CA VAL A 18 -3.76 -6.97 3.00
C VAL A 18 -3.14 -6.62 4.36
N LEU A 19 -3.96 -6.26 5.36
CA LEU A 19 -3.48 -5.91 6.70
C LEU A 19 -3.14 -7.12 7.55
N ARG A 20 -3.90 -8.22 7.38
CA ARG A 20 -3.81 -9.41 8.23
C ARG A 20 -2.37 -9.89 8.47
N PRO A 21 -1.50 -10.00 7.44
CA PRO A 21 -0.12 -10.46 7.64
C PRO A 21 0.69 -9.63 8.65
N LEU A 22 0.57 -8.30 8.59
CA LEU A 22 1.42 -7.39 9.35
C LEU A 22 0.80 -6.94 10.67
N TYR A 23 -0.53 -6.82 10.72
CA TYR A 23 -1.23 -6.07 11.76
C TYR A 23 -2.24 -6.89 12.56
N THR A 24 -2.27 -8.21 12.40
CA THR A 24 -3.11 -9.09 13.21
C THR A 24 -2.32 -10.25 13.77
N VAL A 25 -2.80 -10.81 14.89
CA VAL A 25 -2.32 -12.09 15.40
C VAL A 25 -3.13 -13.19 14.73
N TYR A 26 -2.50 -14.01 13.90
CA TYR A 26 -3.18 -15.14 13.26
C TYR A 26 -2.32 -16.41 13.27
N PRO A 27 -2.97 -17.59 13.33
CA PRO A 27 -2.27 -18.86 13.46
C PRO A 27 -1.23 -19.14 12.38
N GLY A 28 -0.04 -19.59 12.79
CA GLY A 28 1.04 -20.05 11.90
C GLY A 28 2.02 -18.96 11.46
N TYR A 29 1.84 -17.71 11.92
CA TYR A 29 2.68 -16.57 11.57
C TYR A 29 3.14 -15.79 12.80
N GLU A 30 3.01 -16.36 13.99
CA GLU A 30 3.34 -15.74 15.28
C GLU A 30 4.84 -15.43 15.45
N ALA A 31 5.69 -16.15 14.72
CA ALA A 31 7.15 -15.96 14.72
C ALA A 31 7.71 -15.55 13.34
N ALA A 32 6.86 -15.22 12.37
CA ALA A 32 7.33 -14.82 11.04
C ALA A 32 8.10 -13.49 11.09
N LEU A 33 9.25 -13.44 10.42
CA LEU A 33 10.03 -12.20 10.26
C LEU A 33 9.27 -11.20 9.39
N HIS A 34 9.50 -9.91 9.63
CA HIS A 34 8.85 -8.81 8.92
C HIS A 34 8.94 -8.94 7.39
N ASP A 35 10.10 -9.31 6.87
CA ASP A 35 10.30 -9.52 5.43
C ASP A 35 9.40 -10.59 4.83
N ARG A 36 9.09 -11.65 5.59
CA ARG A 36 8.15 -12.69 5.18
C ARG A 36 6.72 -12.16 5.24
N LEU A 37 6.39 -11.35 6.24
CA LEU A 37 5.07 -10.72 6.35
C LEU A 37 4.81 -9.74 5.20
N LEU A 38 5.80 -8.95 4.80
CA LEU A 38 5.74 -8.10 3.60
C LEU A 38 5.47 -8.92 2.34
N ALA A 39 6.11 -10.10 2.19
CA ALA A 39 5.84 -10.99 1.07
C ALA A 39 4.41 -11.55 1.10
N GLU A 40 3.88 -11.93 2.27
CA GLU A 40 2.48 -12.34 2.40
C GLU A 40 1.49 -11.21 2.11
N THR A 41 1.80 -9.97 2.52
CA THR A 41 1.05 -8.78 2.09
C THR A 41 1.10 -8.61 0.57
N GLY A 42 2.26 -8.83 -0.07
CA GLY A 42 2.40 -8.85 -1.53
C GLY A 42 1.52 -9.92 -2.20
N ARG A 43 1.44 -11.13 -1.63
CA ARG A 43 0.54 -12.18 -2.12
C ARG A 43 -0.92 -11.79 -1.97
N ALA A 44 -1.31 -11.20 -0.84
CA ALA A 44 -2.67 -10.71 -0.62
C ALA A 44 -3.05 -9.62 -1.64
N ILE A 45 -2.16 -8.67 -1.91
CA ILE A 45 -2.37 -7.65 -2.95
C ILE A 45 -2.50 -8.32 -4.33
N LYS A 46 -1.66 -9.31 -4.65
CA LYS A 46 -1.70 -10.03 -5.94
C LYS A 46 -3.06 -10.69 -6.20
N ILE A 47 -3.69 -11.27 -5.18
CA ILE A 47 -5.02 -11.88 -5.30
C ILE A 47 -6.06 -10.84 -5.76
N HIS A 48 -5.93 -9.61 -5.28
CA HIS A 48 -6.88 -8.52 -5.56
C HIS A 48 -6.47 -7.63 -6.73
N GLN A 49 -5.29 -7.82 -7.33
CA GLN A 49 -4.71 -6.98 -8.37
C GLN A 49 -5.67 -6.73 -9.53
N GLY A 50 -6.26 -7.79 -10.10
CA GLY A 50 -7.16 -7.65 -11.25
C GLY A 50 -8.39 -6.79 -10.96
N TYR A 51 -8.90 -6.84 -9.73
CA TYR A 51 -10.02 -5.99 -9.32
C TYR A 51 -9.59 -4.54 -9.11
N ILE A 52 -8.40 -4.30 -8.54
CA ILE A 52 -7.85 -2.94 -8.39
C ILE A 52 -7.65 -2.28 -9.75
N GLU A 53 -7.05 -3.01 -10.70
CA GLU A 53 -6.87 -2.53 -12.07
C GLU A 53 -8.21 -2.27 -12.77
N GLU A 54 -9.19 -3.15 -12.61
CA GLU A 54 -10.54 -2.94 -13.17
C GLU A 54 -11.16 -1.65 -12.61
N LEU A 55 -11.03 -1.42 -11.29
CA LEU A 55 -11.52 -0.20 -10.62
C LEU A 55 -10.85 1.05 -11.19
N CYS A 56 -9.52 1.04 -11.32
CA CYS A 56 -8.75 2.18 -11.82
C CYS A 56 -9.02 2.52 -13.30
N ARG A 57 -9.50 1.55 -14.09
CA ARG A 57 -9.92 1.77 -15.49
C ARG A 57 -11.41 2.13 -15.63
N SER A 58 -12.17 2.06 -14.54
CA SER A 58 -13.63 2.23 -14.57
C SER A 58 -14.07 3.68 -14.54
N ARG A 59 -15.20 3.98 -15.18
CA ARG A 59 -15.89 5.29 -15.03
C ARG A 59 -16.43 5.51 -13.61
N LEU A 60 -16.54 4.45 -12.80
CA LEU A 60 -17.01 4.50 -11.42
C LEU A 60 -15.89 4.80 -10.41
N VAL A 61 -14.63 4.94 -10.86
CA VAL A 61 -13.44 5.14 -10.03
C VAL A 61 -13.60 6.32 -9.05
N ALA A 62 -14.18 7.43 -9.50
CA ALA A 62 -14.44 8.61 -8.65
C ALA A 62 -15.50 8.37 -7.56
N MET A 63 -16.45 7.46 -7.80
CA MET A 63 -17.46 7.09 -6.82
C MET A 63 -16.88 6.12 -5.78
N VAL A 64 -16.04 5.18 -6.22
CA VAL A 64 -15.30 4.28 -5.35
C VAL A 64 -14.31 5.05 -4.48
N PHE A 65 -13.67 6.08 -5.03
CA PHE A 65 -12.85 7.02 -4.26
C PHE A 65 -13.61 7.62 -3.08
N LYS A 66 -14.83 8.10 -3.31
CA LYS A 66 -15.68 8.63 -2.23
C LYS A 66 -15.94 7.56 -1.18
N ILE A 67 -16.26 6.33 -1.58
CA ILE A 67 -16.47 5.20 -0.66
C ILE A 67 -15.21 4.91 0.17
N VAL A 68 -14.03 4.84 -0.45
CA VAL A 68 -12.74 4.62 0.23
C VAL A 68 -12.41 5.77 1.18
N LYS A 69 -12.63 7.02 0.77
CA LYS A 69 -12.39 8.21 1.57
C LYS A 69 -13.29 8.25 2.81
N PHE A 70 -14.60 8.08 2.62
CA PHE A 70 -15.60 8.16 3.69
C PHE A 70 -15.54 6.98 4.66
N LEU A 71 -15.25 5.76 4.19
CA LEU A 71 -15.30 4.56 5.02
C LEU A 71 -13.93 4.09 5.52
N GLY A 72 -12.86 4.45 4.82
CA GLY A 72 -11.48 4.09 5.18
C GLY A 72 -10.78 5.10 6.09
N GLY A 73 -11.49 6.14 6.58
CA GLY A 73 -10.89 7.18 7.43
C GLY A 73 -9.82 8.02 6.73
N ALA A 74 -9.85 8.09 5.40
CA ALA A 74 -8.80 8.69 4.59
C ALA A 74 -9.17 10.11 4.13
N ASP A 75 -9.68 10.93 5.05
CA ASP A 75 -10.16 12.31 4.76
C ASP A 75 -9.12 13.20 4.10
N ARG A 76 -7.84 12.90 4.37
CA ARG A 76 -6.67 13.57 3.81
C ARG A 76 -6.42 13.26 2.34
N LEU A 77 -7.08 12.26 1.75
CA LEU A 77 -6.95 11.98 0.32
C LEU A 77 -7.62 13.07 -0.51
N THR A 78 -6.84 13.69 -1.39
CA THR A 78 -7.31 14.67 -2.37
C THR A 78 -7.67 13.96 -3.68
N GLU A 79 -8.37 14.66 -4.58
CA GLU A 79 -8.61 14.17 -5.95
C GLU A 79 -7.29 13.98 -6.71
N GLU A 80 -6.29 14.83 -6.46
CA GLU A 80 -4.97 14.72 -7.05
C GLU A 80 -4.24 13.45 -6.58
N ASP A 81 -4.29 13.14 -5.29
CA ASP A 81 -3.71 11.90 -4.75
C ASP A 81 -4.32 10.66 -5.42
N PHE A 82 -5.64 10.72 -5.66
CA PHE A 82 -6.36 9.65 -6.33
C PHE A 82 -6.04 9.54 -7.83
N ALA A 83 -5.87 10.68 -8.52
CA ALA A 83 -5.45 10.71 -9.91
C ALA A 83 -4.04 10.12 -10.07
N ARG A 84 -3.11 10.49 -9.18
CA ARG A 84 -1.76 9.91 -9.12
C ARG A 84 -1.80 8.40 -8.88
N PHE A 85 -2.60 7.94 -7.91
CA PHE A 85 -2.78 6.51 -7.66
C PHE A 85 -3.37 5.79 -8.88
N THR A 86 -4.39 6.34 -9.51
CA THR A 86 -5.03 5.74 -10.69
C THR A 86 -4.05 5.63 -11.87
N SER A 87 -3.26 6.68 -12.13
CA SER A 87 -2.18 6.63 -13.11
C SER A 87 -1.16 5.55 -12.75
N TYR A 88 -0.67 5.54 -11.51
CA TYR A 88 0.26 4.51 -11.03
C TYR A 88 -0.26 3.09 -11.28
N VAL A 89 -1.52 2.80 -10.98
CA VAL A 89 -2.11 1.47 -11.25
C VAL A 89 -2.15 1.17 -12.75
N ASN A 90 -2.67 2.12 -13.55
CA ASN A 90 -2.84 1.92 -15.00
C ASN A 90 -1.52 1.77 -15.74
N ASP A 91 -0.44 2.37 -15.21
CA ASP A 91 0.90 2.37 -15.79
C ASP A 91 1.79 1.24 -15.26
N GLY A 92 1.20 0.20 -14.64
CA GLY A 92 1.93 -1.01 -14.19
C GLY A 92 2.55 -0.90 -12.79
N GLY A 93 2.26 0.17 -12.05
CA GLY A 93 2.79 0.40 -10.71
C GLY A 93 2.42 -0.69 -9.71
N ILE A 94 1.17 -1.18 -9.70
CA ILE A 94 0.78 -2.26 -8.77
C ILE A 94 1.54 -3.55 -9.07
N GLU A 95 1.78 -3.87 -10.34
CA GLU A 95 2.58 -5.04 -10.70
C GLU A 95 4.02 -4.89 -10.20
N ALA A 96 4.63 -3.72 -10.38
CA ALA A 96 5.95 -3.41 -9.85
C ALA A 96 6.00 -3.51 -8.31
N MET A 97 4.99 -2.99 -7.61
CA MET A 97 4.89 -3.09 -6.15
C MET A 97 4.79 -4.53 -5.66
N VAL A 98 3.93 -5.34 -6.29
CA VAL A 98 3.80 -6.75 -5.93
C VAL A 98 5.11 -7.49 -6.17
N LYS A 99 5.75 -7.25 -7.32
CA LYS A 99 7.04 -7.87 -7.63
C LYS A 99 8.11 -7.51 -6.61
N MET A 100 8.15 -6.25 -6.18
CA MET A 100 9.02 -5.78 -5.10
C MET A 100 8.73 -6.49 -3.77
N LEU A 101 7.47 -6.57 -3.34
CA LEU A 101 7.12 -7.19 -2.06
C LEU A 101 7.45 -8.69 -2.02
N LEU A 102 7.39 -9.37 -3.17
CA LEU A 102 7.72 -10.79 -3.30
C LEU A 102 9.21 -11.05 -3.52
N ALA A 103 10.03 -10.02 -3.72
CA ALA A 103 11.46 -10.17 -3.97
C ALA A 103 12.24 -10.48 -2.68
N ALA A 104 13.37 -11.18 -2.86
CA ALA A 104 14.35 -11.37 -1.79
C ALA A 104 14.99 -10.03 -1.39
N ASP A 105 15.45 -9.26 -2.38
CA ASP A 105 15.93 -7.88 -2.20
C ASP A 105 14.85 -6.90 -2.69
N LYS A 106 14.07 -6.39 -1.74
CA LYS A 106 12.94 -5.49 -2.01
C LYS A 106 13.40 -4.11 -2.47
N GLU A 107 14.48 -3.57 -1.90
CA GLU A 107 15.00 -2.24 -2.23
C GLU A 107 15.61 -2.21 -3.64
N GLN A 108 16.43 -3.20 -3.97
CA GLN A 108 17.00 -3.31 -5.31
C GLN A 108 15.91 -3.52 -6.35
N THR A 109 14.93 -4.39 -6.06
CA THR A 109 13.81 -4.64 -6.97
C THR A 109 12.95 -3.40 -7.13
N PHE A 110 12.65 -2.66 -6.05
CA PHE A 110 11.96 -1.37 -6.12
C PHE A 110 12.64 -0.42 -7.09
N ALA A 111 13.94 -0.17 -6.90
CA ALA A 111 14.69 0.75 -7.75
C ALA A 111 14.76 0.27 -9.21
N GLY A 112 14.86 -1.04 -9.42
CA GLY A 112 14.87 -1.65 -10.76
C GLY A 112 13.53 -1.52 -11.48
N GLU A 113 12.42 -1.82 -10.81
CA GLU A 113 11.08 -1.69 -11.40
C GLU A 113 10.69 -0.23 -11.60
N LEU A 114 11.01 0.66 -10.64
CA LEU A 114 10.70 2.09 -10.76
C LEU A 114 11.30 2.69 -12.05
N ARG A 115 12.54 2.35 -12.41
CA ARG A 115 13.20 2.83 -13.63
C ARG A 115 12.52 2.38 -14.93
N ARG A 116 11.78 1.28 -14.89
CA ARG A 116 11.06 0.74 -16.06
C ARG A 116 9.68 1.36 -16.23
N LEU A 117 9.15 2.00 -15.19
CA LEU A 117 7.86 2.67 -15.25
C LEU A 117 7.97 3.99 -16.03
N PRO A 118 6.87 4.51 -16.58
CA PRO A 118 6.85 5.80 -17.25
C PRO A 118 7.41 6.94 -16.38
N VAL A 119 8.01 7.94 -17.02
CA VAL A 119 8.71 9.06 -16.34
C VAL A 119 7.80 9.80 -15.36
N HIS A 120 6.53 10.02 -15.70
CA HIS A 120 5.59 10.67 -14.78
C HIS A 120 5.31 9.84 -13.53
N VAL A 121 5.29 8.51 -13.63
CA VAL A 121 5.18 7.60 -12.47
C VAL A 121 6.44 7.69 -11.60
N GLN A 122 7.61 7.75 -12.22
CA GLN A 122 8.88 7.92 -11.51
C GLN A 122 8.89 9.22 -10.69
N HIS A 123 8.49 10.34 -11.30
CA HIS A 123 8.40 11.63 -10.61
C HIS A 123 7.35 11.63 -9.49
N ASN A 124 6.27 10.87 -9.65
CA ASN A 124 5.20 10.78 -8.66
C ASN A 124 5.51 9.82 -7.50
N ALA A 125 6.52 8.96 -7.61
CA ALA A 125 6.78 7.90 -6.63
C ALA A 125 7.10 8.44 -5.23
N SER A 126 8.04 9.38 -5.08
CA SER A 126 8.36 9.98 -3.76
C SER A 126 7.14 10.70 -3.14
N PRO A 127 6.44 11.61 -3.85
CA PRO A 127 5.23 12.25 -3.33
C PRO A 127 4.16 11.24 -2.87
N MET A 128 3.91 10.18 -3.65
CA MET A 128 2.95 9.14 -3.29
C MET A 128 3.39 8.34 -2.07
N LEU A 129 4.68 7.97 -1.98
CA LEU A 129 5.21 7.24 -0.82
C LEU A 129 5.17 8.11 0.44
N ASN A 130 5.53 9.39 0.35
CA ASN A 130 5.38 10.34 1.46
C ASN A 130 3.93 10.47 1.93
N LYS A 131 2.99 10.55 0.99
CA LYS A 131 1.56 10.54 1.32
C LYS A 131 1.16 9.22 2.00
N SER A 132 1.68 8.10 1.52
CA SER A 132 1.38 6.78 2.08
C SER A 132 1.85 6.66 3.52
N ILE A 133 2.95 7.30 3.94
CA ILE A 133 3.41 7.30 5.34
C ILE A 133 2.35 7.92 6.25
N GLY A 134 1.82 9.09 5.89
CA GLY A 134 0.79 9.76 6.69
C GLY A 134 -0.52 8.98 6.74
N LEU A 135 -0.95 8.44 5.60
CA LEU A 135 -2.15 7.60 5.54
C LEU A 135 -1.97 6.30 6.32
N HIS A 136 -0.77 5.72 6.30
CA HIS A 136 -0.45 4.51 7.03
C HIS A 136 -0.50 4.74 8.54
N GLU A 137 0.01 5.87 9.01
CA GLU A 137 -0.10 6.26 10.42
C GLU A 137 -1.56 6.43 10.86
N ASP A 138 -2.34 7.24 10.15
CA ASP A 138 -3.75 7.47 10.50
C ASP A 138 -4.54 6.15 10.50
N PHE A 139 -4.35 5.34 9.46
CA PHE A 139 -5.13 4.12 9.25
C PHE A 139 -4.76 2.99 10.23
N ILE A 140 -3.47 2.71 10.42
CA ILE A 140 -3.04 1.63 11.32
C ILE A 140 -3.28 1.99 12.78
N THR A 141 -3.12 3.26 13.16
CA THR A 141 -3.43 3.66 14.54
C THR A 141 -4.94 3.59 14.81
N GLY A 142 -5.79 3.94 13.85
CA GLY A 142 -7.23 3.68 13.89
C GLY A 142 -7.55 2.20 14.04
N PHE A 143 -6.97 1.36 13.18
CA PHE A 143 -7.14 -0.10 13.22
C PHE A 143 -6.74 -0.70 14.58
N PHE A 144 -5.62 -0.26 15.16
CA PHE A 144 -5.18 -0.73 16.48
C PHE A 144 -6.12 -0.30 17.61
N ARG A 145 -6.63 0.93 17.58
CA ARG A 145 -7.64 1.37 18.56
C ARG A 145 -8.93 0.56 18.45
N GLU A 146 -9.38 0.28 17.23
CA GLU A 146 -10.60 -0.50 16.99
C GLU A 146 -10.46 -1.96 17.45
N ASN A 147 -9.33 -2.61 17.18
CA ASN A 147 -9.15 -4.05 17.44
C ASN A 147 -8.57 -4.36 18.82
N TYR A 148 -7.78 -3.45 19.40
CA TYR A 148 -7.07 -3.67 20.67
C TYR A 148 -7.42 -2.63 21.75
N GLY A 149 -8.33 -1.68 21.45
CA GLY A 149 -8.79 -0.63 22.37
C GLY A 149 -7.83 0.56 22.50
N SER A 150 -6.51 0.33 22.36
CA SER A 150 -5.50 1.39 22.34
C SER A 150 -4.20 0.93 21.68
N LEU A 151 -3.31 1.88 21.38
CA LEU A 151 -1.96 1.58 20.90
C LEU A 151 -1.15 0.84 21.97
N ASP A 152 -1.31 1.21 23.25
CA ASP A 152 -0.58 0.60 24.37
C ASP A 152 -1.03 -0.86 24.61
N ASN A 153 -2.30 -1.16 24.37
CA ASN A 153 -2.86 -2.51 24.46
C ASN A 153 -2.55 -3.39 23.25
N THR A 154 -2.03 -2.80 22.16
CA THR A 154 -1.67 -3.56 20.96
C THR A 154 -0.49 -4.51 21.25
N PRO A 155 -0.51 -5.77 20.80
CA PRO A 155 0.64 -6.66 20.96
C PRO A 155 1.95 -6.03 20.46
N ALA A 156 3.03 -6.13 21.26
CA ALA A 156 4.31 -5.45 20.99
C ALA A 156 4.82 -5.70 19.57
N ARG A 157 4.78 -6.95 19.12
CA ARG A 157 5.18 -7.35 17.77
C ARG A 157 4.43 -6.61 16.65
N LEU A 158 3.13 -6.33 16.82
CA LEU A 158 2.37 -5.61 15.80
C LEU A 158 2.77 -4.13 15.75
N ARG A 159 3.15 -3.55 16.90
CA ARG A 159 3.76 -2.22 16.95
C ARG A 159 5.15 -2.20 16.31
N ASP A 160 5.95 -3.25 16.53
CA ASP A 160 7.27 -3.40 15.90
C ASP A 160 7.12 -3.52 14.39
N ASN A 161 6.19 -4.34 13.90
CA ASN A 161 5.85 -4.42 12.47
C ASN A 161 5.41 -3.06 11.90
N TYR A 162 4.60 -2.30 12.63
CA TYR A 162 4.23 -0.94 12.22
C TYR A 162 5.46 -0.02 12.09
N ALA A 163 6.36 -0.04 13.07
CA ALA A 163 7.58 0.75 13.04
C ALA A 163 8.52 0.33 11.88
N GLU A 164 8.66 -0.98 11.64
CA GLU A 164 9.47 -1.53 10.55
C GLU A 164 8.87 -1.22 9.18
N THR A 165 7.56 -1.39 8.98
CA THR A 165 6.87 -0.99 7.73
C THR A 165 7.07 0.49 7.46
N ARG A 166 6.94 1.34 8.49
CA ARG A 166 7.15 2.79 8.34
C ARG A 166 8.58 3.10 7.91
N ARG A 167 9.59 2.49 8.55
CA ARG A 167 11.00 2.64 8.15
C ARG A 167 11.24 2.17 6.71
N PHE A 168 10.64 1.05 6.34
CA PHE A 168 10.71 0.51 4.98
C PHE A 168 10.14 1.50 3.96
N ILE A 169 8.93 2.04 4.19
CA ILE A 169 8.34 3.05 3.29
C ILE A 169 9.21 4.31 3.23
N CYS A 170 9.73 4.80 4.36
CA CYS A 170 10.68 5.93 4.36
C CYS A 170 11.93 5.63 3.51
N ARG A 171 12.42 4.40 3.54
CA ARG A 171 13.55 3.99 2.72
C ARG A 171 13.21 3.99 1.23
N LEU A 172 12.01 3.54 0.85
CA LEU A 172 11.52 3.62 -0.53
C LEU A 172 11.41 5.07 -1.03
N VAL A 173 11.02 6.03 -0.16
CA VAL A 173 11.01 7.46 -0.51
C VAL A 173 12.40 7.92 -0.94
N VAL A 174 13.41 7.62 -0.12
CA VAL A 174 14.81 7.98 -0.41
C VAL A 174 15.27 7.37 -1.74
N LEU A 175 14.98 6.09 -1.96
CA LEU A 175 15.33 5.40 -3.21
C LEU A 175 14.62 6.01 -4.44
N ALA A 176 13.37 6.44 -4.28
CA ALA A 176 12.62 7.11 -5.35
C ALA A 176 13.25 8.46 -5.71
N GLU A 177 13.68 9.23 -4.71
CA GLU A 177 14.36 10.52 -4.91
C GLU A 177 15.74 10.35 -5.54
N GLU A 178 16.52 9.36 -5.09
CA GLU A 178 17.80 9.00 -5.68
C GLU A 178 17.66 8.55 -7.13
N ASN A 179 16.55 7.86 -7.46
CA ASN A 179 16.28 7.42 -8.83
C ASN A 179 16.06 8.59 -9.80
N LEU A 180 15.59 9.75 -9.31
CA LEU A 180 15.35 10.94 -10.12
C LEU A 180 16.60 11.80 -10.30
N LYS A 181 17.68 11.57 -9.54
CA LYS A 181 18.92 12.31 -9.70
C LYS A 181 19.60 11.90 -11.02
N PRO A 182 20.03 12.86 -11.87
CA PRO A 182 20.83 12.53 -13.04
C PRO A 182 22.08 11.79 -12.55
N ARG A 183 22.31 10.59 -13.08
CA ARG A 183 23.56 9.89 -12.82
C ARG A 183 24.66 10.70 -13.48
N CYS A 184 25.54 11.31 -12.70
CA CYS A 184 26.80 11.82 -13.22
C CYS A 184 27.53 10.62 -13.85
N SER A 185 27.53 10.59 -15.18
CA SER A 185 28.33 9.71 -16.01
C SER A 185 29.79 10.15 -15.96
#